data_AF-A0A953AHF0-F1
#
_entry.id   AF-A0A953AHF0-F1
#
_cell.length_a   1.000
_cell.length_b   1.000
_cell.length_c   1.000
_cell.angle_alpha   90.00
_cell.angle_beta   90.00
_cell.angle_gamma   90.00
#
_symmetry.space_group_name_H-M   'P 1'
#
loop_
_entity.id
_entity.type
_entity.pdbx_description
1 polymer ?
#
loop_
_entity_poly.entity_id
_entity_poly.type
_entity_poly.pdbx_seq_one_letter_code
_entity_poly.pdbx_strand_id
1 'polypeptide(L)'
;MSCHRHPQPPKGRKGRRHRAHPTMPNSQDFPLPGLLEWVLAGRTLEDLQELTLHLLPEQAQAHWQRWHETQEISELETLLPQLSAGDQHLLEILVTLEQGIELLQSRTQEALEHTPNSPLYFSEPEIRQLRWLLGLSESTLRRLQSSCSLQPFPLELRLGRRLIRYLRQILRDHPRRESLN
;
A
#
# COMPACT_ATOMS: atom_id res chain seq x y z
N MET A 1 37.03 43.18 -30.76
CA MET A 1 36.44 41.83 -30.88
C MET A 1 37.31 40.84 -30.10
N SER A 2 36.66 39.87 -29.45
CA SER A 2 37.17 38.66 -28.74
C SER A 2 37.84 38.72 -27.34
N CYS A 3 37.20 37.92 -26.44
CA CYS A 3 37.69 37.04 -25.36
C CYS A 3 38.18 37.59 -23.99
N HIS A 4 37.40 37.39 -22.90
CA HIS A 4 37.56 36.25 -21.94
C HIS A 4 36.78 36.39 -20.59
N ARG A 5 36.17 35.26 -20.20
CA ARG A 5 36.00 34.63 -18.86
C ARG A 5 35.04 35.21 -17.78
N HIS A 6 34.16 34.29 -17.36
CA HIS A 6 33.41 34.18 -16.09
C HIS A 6 34.25 34.43 -14.82
N PRO A 7 33.58 34.73 -13.70
CA PRO A 7 33.38 33.68 -12.69
C PRO A 7 31.91 33.51 -12.24
N GLN A 8 31.65 32.36 -11.61
CA GLN A 8 30.36 31.87 -11.11
C GLN A 8 30.31 32.01 -9.53
N PRO A 9 29.29 31.50 -8.81
CA PRO A 9 28.37 32.24 -7.92
C PRO A 9 28.70 32.11 -6.39
N PRO A 10 27.76 32.50 -5.50
CA PRO A 10 27.43 31.54 -4.44
C PRO A 10 25.93 31.25 -4.29
N LYS A 11 25.72 30.01 -3.83
CA LYS A 11 24.50 29.27 -3.58
C LYS A 11 23.69 29.91 -2.43
N GLY A 12 22.43 30.25 -2.69
CA GLY A 12 21.45 30.66 -1.67
C GLY A 12 20.20 29.78 -1.72
N ARG A 13 20.06 28.93 -0.71
CA ARG A 13 19.08 27.84 -0.60
C ARG A 13 17.62 28.29 -0.73
N LYS A 14 16.84 27.55 -1.53
CA LYS A 14 15.37 27.52 -1.48
C LYS A 14 14.92 27.24 -0.05
N GLY A 15 14.42 28.25 0.65
CA GLY A 15 13.77 28.10 1.93
C GLY A 15 12.57 27.16 1.78
N ARG A 16 12.70 25.94 2.32
CA ARG A 16 11.58 25.05 2.61
C ARG A 16 10.59 25.85 3.44
N ARG A 17 9.42 26.17 2.86
CA ARG A 17 8.26 26.56 3.66
C ARG A 17 7.97 25.42 4.63
N HIS A 18 8.35 25.60 5.89
CA HIS A 18 7.79 24.84 6.99
C HIS A 18 6.28 25.07 6.92
N ARG A 19 5.52 24.04 6.54
CA ARG A 19 4.08 24.01 6.80
C ARG A 19 3.97 24.09 8.32
N ALA A 20 3.54 25.23 8.82
CA ALA A 20 3.04 25.34 10.18
C ALA A 20 1.97 24.26 10.32
N HIS A 21 2.18 23.30 11.22
CA HIS A 21 1.11 22.44 11.68
C HIS A 21 0.17 23.36 12.47
N PRO A 22 -1.09 23.57 12.04
CA PRO A 22 -2.05 24.21 12.92
C PRO A 22 -2.29 23.26 14.08
N THR A 23 -1.76 23.61 15.25
CA THR A 23 -2.20 23.02 16.52
C THR A 23 -3.65 23.44 16.72
N MET A 24 -4.59 22.60 16.32
CA MET A 24 -6.01 22.84 16.54
C MET A 24 -6.38 22.30 17.94
N PRO A 25 -6.83 23.15 18.87
CA PRO A 25 -7.52 22.70 20.08
C PRO A 25 -8.98 22.47 19.70
N ASN A 26 -9.26 21.29 19.18
CA ASN A 26 -10.56 20.65 19.17
C ASN A 26 -10.34 19.28 18.54
N SER A 27 -10.44 18.26 19.38
CA SER A 27 -10.66 16.87 19.02
C SER A 27 -11.90 16.78 18.13
N GLN A 28 -11.73 17.03 16.83
CA GLN A 28 -12.58 16.38 15.86
C GLN A 28 -12.16 14.92 15.91
N ASP A 29 -13.06 14.09 16.42
CA ASP A 29 -13.03 12.66 16.19
C ASP A 29 -12.97 12.47 14.67
N PHE A 30 -11.76 12.36 14.14
CA PHE A 30 -11.57 11.81 12.81
C PHE A 30 -12.20 10.41 12.91
N PRO A 31 -13.27 10.09 12.16
CA PRO A 31 -13.89 8.80 12.29
C PRO A 31 -12.81 7.77 11.97
N LEU A 32 -12.44 7.00 13.00
CA LEU A 32 -11.57 5.86 12.80
C LEU A 32 -12.25 4.97 11.76
N PRO A 33 -11.52 4.46 10.76
CA PRO A 33 -12.11 3.60 9.76
C PRO A 33 -12.78 2.42 10.45
N GLY A 34 -14.07 2.26 10.16
CA GLY A 34 -14.87 1.18 10.69
C GLY A 34 -14.55 -0.13 9.97
N LEU A 35 -15.25 -1.19 10.39
CA LEU A 35 -15.10 -2.52 9.82
C LEU A 35 -15.29 -2.53 8.30
N LEU A 36 -16.30 -1.79 7.81
CA LEU A 36 -16.62 -1.73 6.39
C LEU A 36 -15.46 -1.16 5.55
N GLU A 37 -14.82 -0.08 6.01
CA GLU A 37 -13.68 0.51 5.30
C GLU A 37 -12.51 -0.48 5.19
N TRP A 38 -12.25 -1.27 6.22
CA TRP A 38 -11.20 -2.29 6.20
C TRP A 38 -11.54 -3.48 5.32
N VAL A 39 -12.80 -3.93 5.32
CA VAL A 39 -13.29 -5.00 4.42
C VAL A 39 -13.19 -4.55 2.96
N LEU A 40 -13.62 -3.33 2.65
CA LEU A 40 -13.52 -2.77 1.29
C LEU A 40 -12.06 -2.58 0.86
N ALA A 41 -11.18 -2.25 1.80
CA ALA A 41 -9.75 -2.19 1.53
C ALA A 41 -9.19 -3.58 1.22
N GLY A 42 -9.52 -4.59 2.01
CA GLY A 42 -9.16 -5.99 1.74
C GLY A 42 -9.60 -6.43 0.35
N ARG A 43 -10.86 -6.16 -0.01
CA ARG A 43 -11.36 -6.46 -1.36
C ARG A 43 -10.59 -5.73 -2.47
N THR A 44 -10.24 -4.47 -2.24
CA THR A 44 -9.41 -3.71 -3.20
C THR A 44 -8.01 -4.33 -3.37
N LEU A 45 -7.44 -4.90 -2.30
CA LEU A 45 -6.15 -5.58 -2.35
C LEU A 45 -6.25 -6.90 -3.13
N GLU A 46 -7.33 -7.66 -2.94
CA GLU A 46 -7.62 -8.87 -3.73
C GLU A 46 -7.73 -8.54 -5.23
N ASP A 47 -8.54 -7.54 -5.59
CA ASP A 47 -8.69 -7.11 -6.99
C ASP A 47 -7.34 -6.64 -7.59
N LEU A 48 -6.49 -5.98 -6.78
CA LEU A 48 -5.15 -5.57 -7.19
C LEU A 48 -4.20 -6.77 -7.34
N GLN A 49 -4.32 -7.78 -6.47
CA GLN A 49 -3.52 -8.99 -6.52
C GLN A 49 -3.84 -9.79 -7.79
N GLU A 50 -5.12 -9.99 -8.10
CA GLU A 50 -5.58 -10.67 -9.33
C GLU A 50 -5.02 -9.97 -10.58
N LEU A 51 -5.10 -8.65 -10.65
CA LEU A 51 -4.50 -7.89 -11.74
C LEU A 51 -2.98 -8.02 -11.80
N THR A 52 -2.30 -7.98 -10.65
CA THR A 52 -0.84 -8.10 -10.59
C THR A 52 -0.40 -9.49 -11.07
N LEU A 53 -1.17 -10.53 -10.72
CA LEU A 53 -0.94 -11.89 -11.17
C LEU A 53 -1.08 -12.01 -12.68
N HIS A 54 -2.11 -11.41 -13.29
CA HIS A 54 -2.29 -11.42 -14.74
C HIS A 54 -1.19 -10.71 -15.53
N LEU A 55 -0.39 -9.86 -14.88
CA LEU A 55 0.75 -9.19 -15.51
C LEU A 55 2.03 -10.05 -15.50
N LEU A 56 2.08 -11.12 -14.70
CA LEU A 56 3.21 -12.03 -14.66
C LEU A 56 3.19 -13.01 -15.85
N PRO A 57 4.35 -13.55 -16.25
CA PRO A 57 4.42 -14.69 -17.18
C PRO A 57 3.64 -15.90 -16.66
N GLU A 58 3.02 -16.69 -17.55
CA GLU A 58 2.19 -17.85 -17.17
C GLU A 58 2.90 -18.84 -16.25
N GLN A 59 4.19 -19.09 -16.50
CA GLN A 59 5.02 -19.96 -15.63
C GLN A 59 5.10 -19.40 -14.20
N ALA A 60 5.28 -18.09 -14.06
CA ALA A 60 5.33 -17.42 -12.77
C ALA A 60 3.97 -17.45 -12.06
N GLN A 61 2.87 -17.33 -12.82
CA GLN A 61 1.51 -17.47 -12.28
C GLN A 61 1.28 -18.87 -11.70
N ALA A 62 1.72 -19.93 -12.38
CA ALA A 62 1.56 -21.31 -11.91
C ALA A 62 2.33 -21.58 -10.61
N HIS A 63 3.57 -21.09 -10.51
CA HIS A 63 4.37 -21.20 -9.29
C HIS A 63 3.83 -20.33 -8.15
N TRP A 64 3.29 -19.14 -8.45
CA TRP A 64 2.56 -18.34 -7.47
C TRP A 64 1.36 -19.11 -6.90
N GLN A 65 0.55 -19.73 -7.76
CA GLN A 65 -0.61 -20.54 -7.34
C GLN A 65 -0.19 -21.71 -6.45
N ARG A 66 0.88 -22.44 -6.82
CA ARG A 66 1.42 -23.52 -5.98
C ARG A 66 1.91 -22.99 -4.64
N TRP A 67 2.66 -21.91 -4.62
CA TRP A 67 3.10 -21.28 -3.38
C TRP A 67 1.89 -20.88 -2.50
N HIS A 68 0.84 -20.31 -3.08
CA HIS A 68 -0.36 -19.94 -2.34
C HIS A 68 -1.06 -21.16 -1.72
N GLU A 69 -1.06 -22.30 -2.41
CA GLU A 69 -1.63 -23.57 -1.91
C GLU A 69 -0.76 -24.27 -0.85
N THR A 70 0.56 -24.35 -1.07
CA THR A 70 1.48 -25.14 -0.25
C THR A 70 2.18 -24.34 0.83
N GLN A 71 2.23 -23.01 0.67
CA GLN A 71 3.03 -22.08 1.48
C GLN A 71 4.53 -22.41 1.48
N GLU A 72 5.01 -23.17 0.49
CA GLU A 72 6.42 -23.57 0.37
C GLU A 72 7.23 -22.50 -0.38
N ILE A 73 8.12 -21.81 0.35
CA ILE A 73 8.94 -20.71 -0.19
C ILE A 73 9.79 -21.13 -1.42
N SER A 74 10.17 -22.41 -1.51
CA SER A 74 10.90 -22.97 -2.65
C SER A 74 10.21 -22.77 -4.00
N GLU A 75 8.88 -22.71 -4.03
CA GLU A 75 8.10 -22.45 -5.26
C GLU A 75 8.39 -21.05 -5.81
N LEU A 76 8.66 -20.07 -4.95
CA LEU A 76 9.03 -18.72 -5.36
C LEU A 76 10.54 -18.57 -5.60
N GLU A 77 11.38 -19.20 -4.77
CA GLU A 77 12.84 -19.09 -4.89
C GLU A 77 13.37 -19.65 -6.22
N THR A 78 12.77 -20.73 -6.71
CA THR A 78 13.13 -21.34 -7.99
C THR A 78 12.79 -20.47 -9.20
N LEU A 79 11.80 -19.58 -9.07
CA LEU A 79 11.42 -18.61 -10.09
C LEU A 79 12.37 -17.41 -10.16
N LEU A 80 12.85 -16.90 -9.01
CA LEU A 80 13.54 -15.61 -8.94
C LEU A 80 14.65 -15.42 -10.00
N PRO A 81 15.54 -16.39 -10.26
CA PRO A 81 16.61 -16.23 -11.26
C PRO A 81 16.11 -16.15 -12.71
N GLN A 82 14.89 -16.63 -12.98
CA GLN A 82 14.30 -16.73 -14.32
C GLN A 82 13.47 -15.49 -14.68
N LEU A 83 13.08 -14.70 -13.68
CA LEU A 83 12.23 -13.54 -13.82
C LEU A 83 13.02 -12.29 -14.21
N SER A 84 12.41 -11.42 -15.02
CA SER A 84 12.94 -10.07 -15.24
C SER A 84 12.85 -9.26 -13.94
N ALA A 85 13.65 -8.19 -13.81
CA ALA A 85 13.55 -7.29 -12.65
C ALA A 85 12.14 -6.69 -12.48
N GLY A 86 11.39 -6.51 -13.58
CA GLY A 86 10.00 -6.09 -13.52
C GLY A 86 9.09 -7.16 -12.92
N ASP A 87 9.25 -8.41 -13.34
CA ASP A 87 8.44 -9.53 -12.86
C ASP A 87 8.78 -9.89 -11.41
N GLN A 88 10.05 -9.80 -11.01
CA GLN A 88 10.47 -9.94 -9.61
C GLN A 88 9.76 -8.90 -8.74
N HIS A 89 9.69 -7.65 -9.19
CA HIS A 89 8.97 -6.61 -8.46
C HIS A 89 7.47 -6.86 -8.38
N LEU A 90 6.85 -7.39 -9.43
CA LEU A 90 5.44 -7.80 -9.40
C LEU A 90 5.22 -8.96 -8.41
N LEU A 91 6.13 -9.92 -8.34
CA LEU A 91 6.07 -11.02 -7.39
C LEU A 91 6.20 -10.55 -5.93
N GLU A 92 7.12 -9.62 -5.65
CA GLU A 92 7.23 -8.98 -4.33
C GLU A 92 5.94 -8.26 -3.94
N ILE A 93 5.31 -7.59 -4.90
CA ILE A 93 3.99 -6.95 -4.69
C ILE A 93 2.95 -8.01 -4.34
N LEU A 94 2.89 -9.13 -5.06
CA LEU A 94 1.92 -10.19 -4.77
C LEU A 94 2.09 -10.77 -3.37
N VAL A 95 3.32 -11.12 -2.96
CA VAL A 95 3.62 -11.63 -1.60
C VAL A 95 3.15 -10.62 -0.55
N THR A 96 3.43 -9.34 -0.77
CA THR A 96 3.01 -8.27 0.14
C THR A 96 1.50 -8.16 0.24
N LEU A 97 0.81 -8.24 -0.90
CA LEU A 97 -0.65 -8.16 -0.95
C LEU A 97 -1.27 -9.33 -0.20
N GLU A 98 -0.77 -10.55 -0.40
CA GLU A 98 -1.23 -11.75 0.30
C GLU A 98 -1.17 -11.58 1.82
N GLN A 99 0.02 -11.25 2.35
CA GLN A 99 0.21 -11.03 3.79
C GLN A 99 -0.72 -9.92 4.34
N GLY A 100 -0.97 -8.91 3.52
CA GLY A 100 -1.88 -7.81 3.86
C GLY A 100 -3.35 -8.24 3.90
N ILE A 101 -3.77 -9.07 2.94
CA ILE A 101 -5.10 -9.64 2.85
C ILE A 101 -5.35 -10.57 4.04
N GLU A 102 -4.44 -11.51 4.31
CA GLU A 102 -4.52 -12.42 5.46
C GLU A 102 -4.66 -11.68 6.79
N LEU A 103 -3.84 -10.62 7.00
CA LEU A 103 -3.92 -9.78 8.19
C LEU A 103 -5.30 -9.12 8.33
N LEU A 104 -5.81 -8.52 7.25
CA LEU A 104 -7.12 -7.86 7.27
C LEU A 104 -8.26 -8.86 7.48
N GLN A 105 -8.20 -10.02 6.82
CA GLN A 105 -9.19 -11.09 6.98
C GLN A 105 -9.21 -11.61 8.41
N SER A 106 -8.04 -11.95 8.97
CA SER A 106 -7.90 -12.42 10.36
C SER A 106 -8.49 -11.43 11.36
N ARG A 107 -8.13 -10.14 11.25
CA ARG A 107 -8.61 -9.11 12.16
C ARG A 107 -10.09 -8.81 11.99
N THR A 108 -10.59 -8.83 10.75
CA THR A 108 -12.02 -8.67 10.45
C THR A 108 -12.83 -9.82 11.08
N GLN A 109 -12.33 -11.05 10.96
CA GLN A 109 -12.98 -12.23 11.53
C GLN A 109 -13.00 -12.15 13.07
N GLU A 110 -11.87 -11.82 13.71
CA GLU A 110 -11.81 -11.64 15.16
C GLU A 110 -12.81 -10.59 15.65
N ALA A 111 -12.90 -9.45 14.96
CA ALA A 111 -13.85 -8.38 15.30
C ALA A 111 -15.30 -8.83 15.17
N LEU A 112 -15.64 -9.59 14.13
CA LEU A 112 -16.98 -10.15 13.93
C LEU A 112 -17.37 -11.16 15.01
N GLU A 113 -16.43 -11.99 15.46
CA GLU A 113 -16.65 -13.01 16.48
C GLU A 113 -16.85 -12.42 17.89
N HIS A 114 -16.14 -11.33 18.21
CA HIS A 114 -16.10 -10.80 19.56
C HIS A 114 -16.98 -9.56 19.76
N THR A 115 -16.99 -8.61 18.82
CA THR A 115 -17.73 -7.35 18.95
C THR A 115 -17.96 -6.68 17.59
N PRO A 116 -19.05 -7.01 16.85
CA PRO A 116 -19.27 -6.56 15.47
C PRO A 116 -19.44 -5.03 15.31
N ASN A 117 -19.72 -4.31 16.40
CA ASN A 117 -19.85 -2.85 16.41
C ASN A 117 -18.58 -2.12 16.91
N SER A 118 -17.52 -2.85 17.24
CA SER A 118 -16.25 -2.25 17.69
C SER A 118 -15.39 -1.80 16.51
N PRO A 119 -14.60 -0.71 16.66
CA PRO A 119 -13.59 -0.36 15.68
C PRO A 119 -12.51 -1.45 15.63
N LEU A 120 -11.94 -1.64 14.45
CA LEU A 120 -10.84 -2.57 14.23
C LEU A 120 -9.58 -2.03 14.89
N TYR A 121 -9.08 -2.75 15.89
CA TYR A 121 -7.83 -2.43 16.58
C TYR A 121 -6.67 -3.20 15.97
N PHE A 122 -5.56 -2.48 15.76
CA PHE A 122 -4.32 -3.05 15.28
C PHE A 122 -3.21 -2.71 16.26
N SER A 123 -2.32 -3.66 16.50
CA SER A 123 -1.07 -3.44 17.22
C SER A 123 -0.14 -2.52 16.41
N GLU A 124 0.81 -1.88 17.09
CA GLU A 124 1.83 -1.04 16.43
C GLU A 124 2.59 -1.74 15.27
N PRO A 125 3.04 -3.01 15.35
CA PRO A 125 3.66 -3.68 14.20
C PRO A 125 2.68 -3.84 13.02
N GLU A 126 1.42 -4.17 13.27
CA GLU A 126 0.39 -4.27 12.22
C GLU A 126 0.11 -2.93 11.57
N ILE A 127 0.04 -1.84 12.36
CA ILE A 127 -0.10 -0.48 11.83
C ILE A 127 1.07 -0.14 10.89
N ARG A 128 2.30 -0.52 11.25
CA ARG A 128 3.48 -0.30 10.37
C ARG A 128 3.37 -1.10 9.08
N GLN A 129 2.98 -2.37 9.16
CA GLN A 129 2.75 -3.24 8.01
C GLN A 129 1.67 -2.67 7.10
N LEU A 130 0.51 -2.29 7.65
CA LEU A 130 -0.60 -1.68 6.91
C LEU A 130 -0.22 -0.35 6.27
N ARG A 131 0.53 0.52 6.96
CA ARG A 131 1.02 1.78 6.36
C ARG A 131 1.88 1.51 5.13
N TRP A 132 2.76 0.52 5.22
CA TRP A 132 3.63 0.13 4.11
C TRP A 132 2.82 -0.46 2.95
N LEU A 133 1.96 -1.45 3.25
CA LEU A 133 1.04 -2.09 2.30
C LEU A 133 0.18 -1.07 1.56
N LEU A 134 -0.54 -0.19 2.28
CA LEU A 134 -1.38 0.83 1.66
C LEU A 134 -0.57 1.81 0.79
N GLY A 135 0.68 2.10 1.20
CA GLY A 135 1.61 2.89 0.39
C GLY A 135 2.01 2.20 -0.91
N LEU A 136 2.33 0.90 -0.83
CA LEU A 136 2.64 0.05 -1.97
C LEU A 136 1.45 -0.02 -2.92
N SER A 137 0.26 -0.40 -2.42
CA SER A 137 -0.95 -0.56 -3.22
C SER A 137 -1.37 0.74 -3.91
N GLU A 138 -1.28 1.90 -3.23
CA GLU A 138 -1.56 3.19 -3.86
C GLU A 138 -0.57 3.50 -5.02
N SER A 139 0.70 3.14 -4.83
CA SER A 139 1.74 3.31 -5.85
C SER A 139 1.49 2.40 -7.05
N THR A 140 1.20 1.12 -6.81
CA THR A 140 0.92 0.13 -7.85
C THR A 140 -0.32 0.52 -8.65
N LEU A 141 -1.44 0.84 -7.98
CA LEU A 141 -2.66 1.31 -8.65
C LEU A 141 -2.42 2.56 -9.50
N ARG A 142 -1.58 3.49 -9.02
CA ARG A 142 -1.22 4.69 -9.79
C ARG A 142 -0.42 4.34 -11.03
N ARG A 143 0.56 3.43 -10.92
CA ARG A 143 1.36 2.96 -12.05
C ARG A 143 0.47 2.29 -13.08
N LEU A 144 -0.32 1.28 -12.67
CA LEU A 144 -1.24 0.56 -13.55
C LEU A 144 -2.20 1.49 -14.29
N GLN A 145 -2.76 2.49 -13.60
CA GLN A 145 -3.63 3.47 -14.25
C GLN A 145 -2.88 4.31 -15.30
N SER A 146 -1.60 4.62 -15.08
CA SER A 146 -0.79 5.39 -16.03
C SER A 146 -0.23 4.57 -17.20
N SER A 147 -0.13 3.24 -17.07
CA SER A 147 0.52 2.35 -18.03
C SER A 147 -0.26 2.09 -19.33
N CYS A 148 -1.43 2.71 -19.56
CA CYS A 148 -2.29 2.54 -20.74
C CYS A 148 -2.82 1.11 -21.04
N SER A 149 -2.30 0.04 -20.42
CA SER A 149 -2.65 -1.35 -20.72
C SER A 149 -3.99 -1.82 -20.20
N LEU A 150 -4.59 -1.11 -19.23
CA LEU A 150 -5.83 -1.49 -18.56
C LEU A 150 -6.90 -0.40 -18.74
N GLN A 151 -7.16 0.05 -19.97
CA GLN A 151 -8.27 0.96 -20.26
C GLN A 151 -9.48 0.18 -20.80
N PRO A 152 -10.67 0.32 -20.20
CA PRO A 152 -10.98 1.17 -19.04
C PRO A 152 -10.46 0.60 -17.72
N PHE A 153 -9.94 1.48 -16.85
CA PHE A 153 -9.48 1.07 -15.53
C PHE A 153 -10.71 0.79 -14.63
N PRO A 154 -10.85 -0.41 -14.03
CA PRO A 154 -12.06 -0.82 -13.30
C PRO A 154 -12.51 0.22 -12.26
N LEU A 155 -13.82 0.46 -12.18
CA LEU A 155 -14.39 1.48 -11.29
C LEU A 155 -14.09 1.16 -9.82
N GLU A 156 -14.17 -0.11 -9.48
CA GLU A 156 -13.88 -0.73 -8.19
C GLU A 156 -12.49 -0.31 -7.72
N LEU A 157 -11.49 -0.43 -8.58
CA LEU A 157 -10.11 -0.04 -8.28
C LEU A 157 -9.91 1.48 -8.22
N ARG A 158 -10.71 2.28 -8.93
CA ARG A 158 -10.68 3.75 -8.79
C ARG A 158 -11.20 4.17 -7.43
N LEU A 159 -12.30 3.56 -6.98
CA LEU A 159 -12.90 3.79 -5.67
C LEU A 159 -11.97 3.27 -4.57
N GLY A 160 -11.47 2.05 -4.73
CA GLY A 160 -10.50 1.42 -3.84
C GLY A 160 -9.21 2.23 -3.70
N ARG A 161 -8.68 2.82 -4.78
CA ARG A 161 -7.53 3.74 -4.71
C ARG A 161 -7.81 4.98 -3.84
N ARG A 162 -9.04 5.50 -3.84
CA ARG A 162 -9.42 6.63 -2.96
C ARG A 162 -9.48 6.17 -1.50
N LEU A 163 -10.08 5.01 -1.26
CA LEU A 163 -10.17 4.39 0.07
C LEU A 163 -8.78 4.11 0.65
N ILE A 164 -7.89 3.46 -0.10
CA ILE A 164 -6.51 3.19 0.32
C ILE A 164 -5.77 4.48 0.68
N ARG A 165 -5.95 5.55 -0.11
CA ARG A 165 -5.35 6.85 0.21
C ARG A 165 -5.89 7.45 1.50
N TYR A 166 -7.20 7.34 1.72
CA TYR A 166 -7.86 7.78 2.95
C TYR A 166 -7.33 7.02 4.17
N LEU A 167 -7.32 5.68 4.13
CA LEU A 167 -6.81 4.83 5.21
C LEU A 167 -5.34 5.10 5.51
N ARG A 168 -4.53 5.25 4.47
CA ARG A 168 -3.11 5.60 4.61
C ARG A 168 -2.91 6.94 5.31
N GLN A 169 -3.74 7.94 4.97
CA GLN A 169 -3.67 9.26 5.60
C GLN A 169 -4.07 9.17 7.08
N ILE A 170 -5.13 8.42 7.40
CA ILE A 170 -5.52 8.18 8.79
C ILE A 170 -4.41 7.48 9.56
N LEU A 171 -3.87 6.37 9.05
CA LEU A 171 -2.79 5.66 9.74
C LEU A 171 -1.56 6.55 9.92
N ARG A 172 -1.24 7.42 8.96
CA ARG A 172 -0.14 8.38 9.10
C ARG A 172 -0.38 9.40 10.22
N ASP A 173 -1.61 9.89 10.32
CA ASP A 173 -2.07 10.86 11.31
C ASP A 173 -2.43 10.19 12.65
N HIS A 174 -2.22 8.88 12.77
CA HIS A 174 -2.35 8.07 13.98
C HIS A 174 -0.98 7.85 14.70
N PRO A 175 -0.15 8.86 15.06
CA PRO A 175 1.06 8.61 15.81
C PRO A 175 0.75 8.44 17.30
N ARG A 176 1.24 7.34 17.88
CA ARG A 176 1.77 7.28 19.27
C ARG A 176 0.81 7.58 20.42
N ARG A 177 -0.50 7.31 20.31
CA ARG A 177 -1.41 7.48 21.46
C ARG A 177 -1.07 6.60 22.68
N GLU A 178 -0.25 5.56 22.50
CA GLU A 178 0.23 4.73 23.62
C GLU A 178 1.39 5.34 24.42
N SER A 179 2.02 6.43 23.97
CA SER A 179 3.01 7.14 24.80
C SER A 179 2.38 8.02 25.89
N LEU A 180 1.07 7.89 26.12
CA LEU A 180 0.29 8.62 27.11
C LEU A 180 -0.35 7.73 28.19
N ASN A 181 0.05 6.46 28.33
CA ASN A 181 -0.31 5.61 29.47
C ASN A 181 0.93 5.03 30.14
#